data_AF-A0A2N2G136-F1
#
_entry.id   AF-A0A2N2G136-F1
#
_cell.length_a   1.000
_cell.length_b   1.000
_cell.length_c   1.000
_cell.angle_alpha   90.00
_cell.angle_beta   90.00
_cell.angle_gamma   90.00
#
_symmetry.space_group_name_H-M   'P 1'
#
loop_
_entity.id
_entity.type
_entity.pdbx_description
1 polymer ?
#
loop_
_entity_poly.entity_id
_entity_poly.type
_entity_poly.pdbx_seq_one_letter_code
_entity_poly.pdbx_strand_id
1 'polypeptide(L)'
;MLAIMFGLGFLYSLLQGMIYKIIPFLTWFHLNSKGHMIIPTMREMINEDMIKLHFFIYTASVFFFMISPFLSNFFVIIAALLFIISNILFLMNCVMAANKYAQIAKTNPLDAFTQG
;
A
#
# COMPACT_ATOMS: atom_id res chain seq x y z
N MET A 1 -17.17 -19.36 -6.77
CA MET A 1 -17.22 -18.58 -5.52
C MET A 1 -15.99 -18.80 -4.65
N LEU A 2 -15.72 -20.04 -4.22
CA LEU A 2 -14.62 -20.33 -3.27
C LEU A 2 -13.23 -19.89 -3.77
N ALA A 3 -12.89 -20.18 -5.02
CA ALA A 3 -11.63 -19.73 -5.63
C ALA A 3 -11.48 -18.19 -5.65
N ILE A 4 -12.58 -17.46 -5.86
CA ILE A 4 -12.58 -15.99 -5.89
C ILE A 4 -12.40 -15.45 -4.46
N MET A 5 -13.08 -16.05 -3.48
CA MET A 5 -12.92 -15.68 -2.07
C MET A 5 -11.52 -15.99 -1.55
N PHE A 6 -10.95 -17.12 -1.94
CA PHE A 6 -9.59 -17.48 -1.56
C PHE A 6 -8.56 -16.59 -2.28
N GLY A 7 -8.73 -16.35 -3.58
CA GLY A 7 -7.83 -15.53 -4.38
C GLY A 7 -7.87 -14.06 -4.01
N LEU A 8 -9.04 -13.41 -4.16
CA LEU A 8 -9.20 -12.01 -3.82
C LEU A 8 -9.24 -11.85 -2.29
N GLY A 9 -10.17 -12.50 -1.59
CA GLY A 9 -10.33 -12.28 -0.15
C GLY A 9 -9.07 -12.56 0.68
N PHE A 10 -8.44 -13.73 0.49
CA PHE A 10 -7.31 -14.16 1.32
C PHE A 10 -5.94 -13.84 0.71
N LEU A 11 -5.60 -14.46 -0.42
CA LEU A 11 -4.25 -14.37 -1.00
C LEU A 11 -3.87 -12.93 -1.35
N TYR A 12 -4.76 -12.22 -2.03
CA TYR A 12 -4.50 -10.84 -2.46
C TYR A 12 -4.40 -9.88 -1.26
N SER A 13 -5.20 -10.06 -0.21
CA SER A 13 -5.05 -9.28 1.03
C SER A 13 -3.70 -9.51 1.71
N LEU A 14 -3.24 -10.77 1.76
CA LEU A 14 -1.92 -11.14 2.29
C LEU A 14 -0.80 -10.47 1.49
N LEU A 15 -0.85 -10.55 0.16
CA LEU A 15 0.13 -9.95 -0.74
C LEU A 15 0.22 -8.44 -0.54
N GLN A 16 -0.92 -7.75 -0.50
CA GLN A 16 -0.94 -6.30 -0.26
C GLN A 16 -0.34 -5.93 1.10
N GLY A 17 -0.70 -6.65 2.17
CA GLY A 17 -0.15 -6.43 3.51
C GLY A 17 1.36 -6.61 3.57
N MET A 18 1.90 -7.59 2.83
CA MET A 18 3.35 -7.80 2.73
C MET A 18 4.03 -6.71 1.93
N ILE A 19 3.43 -6.22 0.83
CA ILE A 19 4.00 -5.11 0.04
C ILE A 19 4.17 -3.85 0.89
N TYR A 20 3.19 -3.53 1.75
CA TYR A 20 3.30 -2.39 2.68
C TYR A 20 4.44 -2.51 3.69
N LYS A 21 4.96 -3.72 3.94
CA LYS A 21 6.15 -3.95 4.77
C LYS A 21 7.43 -4.04 3.96
N ILE A 22 7.39 -4.69 2.79
CA ILE A 22 8.55 -4.93 1.95
C ILE A 22 9.05 -3.63 1.33
N ILE A 23 8.18 -2.76 0.82
CA ILE A 23 8.59 -1.50 0.18
C ILE A 23 9.38 -0.62 1.17
N PRO A 24 8.87 -0.33 2.38
CA PRO A 24 9.60 0.54 3.29
C PRO A 24 10.86 -0.12 3.86
N PHE A 25 10.87 -1.45 3.99
CA PHE A 25 12.07 -2.20 4.36
C PHE A 25 13.17 -2.10 3.29
N LEU A 26 12.84 -2.29 2.00
CA LEU A 26 13.80 -2.16 0.90
C LEU A 26 14.38 -0.75 0.81
N THR A 27 13.51 0.27 0.92
CA THR A 27 13.93 1.67 0.93
C THR A 27 14.89 1.94 2.08
N TRP A 28 14.55 1.47 3.28
CA TRP A 28 15.41 1.62 4.45
C TRP A 28 16.75 0.91 4.26
N PHE A 29 16.74 -0.35 3.82
CA PHE A 29 17.95 -1.14 3.58
C PHE A 29 18.88 -0.48 2.55
N HIS A 30 18.30 0.01 1.45
CA HIS A 30 19.06 0.66 0.39
C HIS A 30 19.65 2.00 0.84
N LEU A 31 18.88 2.83 1.54
CA LEU A 31 19.37 4.12 2.07
C LEU A 31 20.43 3.91 3.14
N ASN A 32 20.26 2.90 4.00
CA ASN A 32 21.24 2.54 5.02
C ASN A 32 22.57 2.10 4.39
N SER A 33 22.51 1.28 3.32
CA SER A 33 23.71 0.85 2.57
C SER A 33 24.44 2.01 1.88
N LYS A 34 23.73 3.10 1.59
CA LYS A 34 24.30 4.34 1.00
C LYS A 34 24.87 5.31 2.04
N GLY A 35 24.80 4.98 3.33
CA GLY A 35 25.34 5.83 4.41
C GLY A 35 24.43 7.00 4.79
N HIS A 36 23.15 7.00 4.41
CA HIS A 36 22.20 7.97 4.96
C HIS A 36 21.87 7.63 6.42
N MET A 37 22.12 8.58 7.33
CA MET A 37 21.88 8.38 8.77
C MET A 37 20.46 8.77 9.19
N ILE A 38 19.80 9.67 8.45
CA ILE A 38 18.42 10.09 8.68
C ILE A 38 17.54 9.39 7.64
N ILE A 39 16.98 8.25 8.03
CA ILE A 39 16.11 7.43 7.19
C ILE A 39 14.69 7.52 7.77
N PRO A 40 13.67 7.86 6.95
CA PRO A 40 12.31 7.97 7.43
C PRO A 40 11.82 6.63 7.97
N THR A 41 11.02 6.69 9.03
CA THR A 41 10.38 5.49 9.59
C THR A 41 9.35 4.92 8.61
N MET A 42 8.96 3.65 8.77
CA MET A 42 7.97 2.99 7.92
C MET A 42 6.65 3.79 7.83
N ARG A 43 6.24 4.43 8.95
CA ARG A 43 5.03 5.25 9.07
C ARG A 43 5.20 6.63 8.42
N GLU A 44 6.42 7.16 8.41
CA GLU A 44 6.74 8.38 7.67
C GLU A 44 6.81 8.13 6.17
N MET A 45 7.20 6.93 5.73
CA MET A 45 7.20 6.58 4.30
C MET A 45 5.78 6.47 3.77
N ILE A 46 4.94 5.66 4.40
CA ILE A 46 3.54 5.45 3.98
C ILE A 46 2.64 5.83 5.14
N ASN A 47 1.73 6.78 4.90
CA ASN A 47 0.80 7.24 5.92
C ASN A 47 -0.15 6.09 6.31
N GLU A 48 -0.20 5.80 7.61
CA GLU A 48 -1.03 4.75 8.18
C GLU A 48 -2.53 4.98 7.94
N ASP A 49 -2.98 6.23 7.88
CA ASP A 49 -4.38 6.56 7.62
C ASP A 49 -4.79 6.16 6.20
N MET A 50 -3.88 6.35 5.23
CA MET A 50 -4.11 5.94 3.84
C MET A 50 -4.11 4.42 3.68
N ILE A 51 -3.30 3.70 4.49
CA ILE A 51 -3.31 2.24 4.54
C ILE A 51 -4.65 1.74 5.10
N LYS A 52 -5.16 2.36 6.18
CA LYS A 52 -6.47 2.03 6.78
C LYS A 52 -7.62 2.30 5.83
N LEU A 53 -7.63 3.46 5.16
CA LEU A 53 -8.64 3.81 4.16
C LEU A 53 -8.67 2.79 3.02
N HIS A 54 -7.49 2.47 2.47
CA HIS A 54 -7.33 1.44 1.45
C HIS A 54 -7.87 0.09 1.91
N PHE A 55 -7.51 -0.35 3.12
CA PHE A 55 -7.97 -1.62 3.69
C PHE A 55 -9.50 -1.66 3.86
N PHE A 56 -10.11 -0.56 4.30
CA PHE A 56 -11.56 -0.48 4.48
C PHE A 56 -12.31 -0.55 3.14
N ILE A 57 -11.87 0.21 2.14
CA ILE A 57 -12.45 0.20 0.78
C ILE A 57 -12.29 -1.19 0.14
N TYR A 58 -11.11 -1.79 0.30
CA TYR A 58 -10.84 -3.14 -0.19
C TYR A 58 -11.78 -4.17 0.44
N THR A 59 -11.86 -4.17 1.77
CA THR A 59 -12.70 -5.12 2.52
C THR A 59 -14.17 -4.94 2.16
N ALA A 60 -14.64 -3.70 2.02
CA ALA A 60 -15.98 -3.40 1.53
C ALA A 60 -16.21 -3.99 0.14
N SER A 61 -15.27 -3.82 -0.81
CA SER A 61 -15.39 -4.37 -2.17
C SER A 61 -15.55 -5.90 -2.17
N VAL A 62 -14.76 -6.61 -1.38
CA VAL A 62 -14.82 -8.07 -1.25
C VAL A 62 -16.14 -8.51 -0.63
N PHE A 63 -16.62 -7.78 0.38
CA PHE A 63 -17.92 -8.04 1.01
C PHE A 63 -19.08 -7.88 0.03
N PHE A 64 -19.06 -6.82 -0.80
CA PHE A 64 -20.05 -6.63 -1.87
C PHE A 64 -19.96 -7.74 -2.92
N PHE A 65 -18.75 -8.18 -3.32
CA PHE A 65 -18.59 -9.33 -4.20
C PHE A 65 -19.16 -10.62 -3.62
N MET A 66 -19.11 -10.80 -2.30
CA MET A 66 -19.64 -11.98 -1.61
C MET A 66 -21.17 -12.00 -1.60
N ILE A 67 -21.81 -10.85 -1.40
CA ILE A 67 -23.28 -10.73 -1.32
C ILE A 67 -23.91 -10.63 -2.72
N SER A 68 -23.18 -10.14 -3.70
CA SER A 68 -23.72 -9.83 -5.03
C SER A 68 -24.48 -10.98 -5.71
N PRO A 69 -24.07 -12.26 -5.59
CA PRO A 69 -24.82 -13.37 -6.21
C PRO A 69 -26.22 -13.58 -5.65
N PHE A 70 -26.54 -13.00 -4.49
CA PHE A 70 -27.85 -13.13 -3.83
C PHE A 70 -28.77 -11.93 -4.04
N LEU A 71 -28.24 -10.76 -4.42
CA LEU A 71 -28.99 -9.49 -4.39
C LEU A 71 -29.36 -8.92 -5.77
N SER A 72 -28.45 -8.94 -6.76
CA SER A 72 -28.65 -8.53 -8.18
C SER A 72 -27.30 -8.23 -8.86
N ASN A 73 -27.25 -8.22 -10.19
CA ASN A 73 -26.06 -7.84 -10.99
C ASN A 73 -25.56 -6.41 -10.73
N PHE A 74 -26.43 -5.50 -10.27
CA PHE A 74 -26.03 -4.11 -9.97
C PHE A 74 -24.96 -4.03 -8.86
N PHE A 75 -25.02 -4.94 -7.89
CA PHE A 75 -24.04 -5.00 -6.79
C PHE A 75 -22.63 -5.41 -7.28
N VAL A 76 -22.53 -6.20 -8.36
CA VAL A 76 -21.23 -6.57 -8.95
C VAL A 76 -20.52 -5.33 -9.46
N ILE A 77 -21.24 -4.41 -10.11
CA ILE A 77 -20.67 -3.18 -10.68
C ILE A 77 -20.13 -2.29 -9.56
N ILE A 78 -20.89 -2.14 -8.46
CA ILE A 78 -20.45 -1.40 -7.28
C ILE A 78 -19.20 -2.05 -6.68
N ALA A 79 -19.21 -3.37 -6.47
CA ALA A 79 -18.07 -4.10 -5.94
C ALA A 79 -16.80 -3.91 -6.80
N ALA A 80 -16.95 -4.00 -8.13
CA ALA A 80 -15.86 -3.79 -9.08
C ALA A 80 -15.32 -2.35 -9.04
N LEU A 81 -16.19 -1.35 -8.94
CA LEU A 81 -15.77 0.05 -8.80
C LEU A 81 -14.98 0.28 -7.50
N LEU A 82 -15.48 -0.21 -6.35
CA LEU A 82 -14.73 -0.10 -5.10
C LEU A 82 -13.38 -0.83 -5.17
N PHE A 83 -13.33 -1.99 -5.81
CA PHE A 83 -12.09 -2.74 -5.98
C PHE A 83 -11.07 -1.98 -6.85
N ILE A 84 -11.52 -1.35 -7.94
CA ILE A 84 -10.66 -0.51 -8.79
C ILE A 84 -10.14 0.68 -7.98
N ILE A 85 -11.00 1.36 -7.23
CA ILE A 85 -10.62 2.49 -6.37
C ILE A 85 -9.58 2.05 -5.33
N SER A 86 -9.77 0.90 -4.68
CA SER A 86 -8.78 0.33 -3.76
C SER A 86 -7.44 0.07 -4.46
N ASN A 87 -7.42 -0.51 -5.67
CA ASN A 87 -6.19 -0.73 -6.41
C ASN A 87 -5.47 0.58 -6.77
N ILE A 88 -6.21 1.63 -7.13
CA ILE A 88 -5.64 2.96 -7.39
C ILE A 88 -5.01 3.53 -6.12
N LEU A 89 -5.70 3.47 -4.98
CA LEU A 89 -5.16 3.92 -3.69
C LEU A 89 -3.91 3.15 -3.28
N PHE A 90 -3.90 1.84 -3.50
CA PHE A 90 -2.74 0.98 -3.27
C PHE A 90 -1.54 1.44 -4.11
N LEU A 91 -1.75 1.66 -5.40
CA LEU A 91 -0.71 2.13 -6.31
C LEU A 91 -0.20 3.51 -5.90
N MET A 92 -1.10 4.45 -5.56
CA MET A 92 -0.74 5.78 -5.07
C MET A 92 0.13 5.71 -3.81
N ASN A 93 -0.23 4.87 -2.84
CA ASN A 93 0.56 4.70 -1.62
C ASN A 93 1.98 4.18 -1.93
N CYS A 94 2.10 3.23 -2.87
CA CYS A 94 3.40 2.70 -3.30
C CYS A 94 4.23 3.77 -4.03
N VAL A 95 3.62 4.54 -4.93
CA VAL A 95 4.29 5.63 -5.66
C VAL A 95 4.74 6.73 -4.72
N MET A 96 3.92 7.10 -3.73
CA MET A 96 4.31 8.08 -2.71
C MET A 96 5.53 7.61 -1.91
N ALA A 97 5.58 6.32 -1.55
CA ALA A 97 6.73 5.72 -0.88
C ALA A 97 8.00 5.79 -1.74
N ALA A 98 7.88 5.44 -3.03
CA ALA A 98 8.98 5.48 -3.99
C ALA A 98 9.47 6.91 -4.26
N ASN A 99 8.55 7.89 -4.33
CA ASN A 99 8.88 9.30 -4.51
C ASN A 99 9.64 9.85 -3.29
N LYS A 100 9.24 9.51 -2.06
CA LYS A 100 9.98 9.88 -0.85
C LYS A 100 11.39 9.29 -0.86
N TYR A 101 11.52 8.02 -1.23
CA TYR A 101 12.84 7.41 -1.42
C TYR A 101 13.68 8.18 -2.45
N ALA A 102 13.12 8.51 -3.61
CA ALA A 102 13.84 9.22 -4.67
C ALA A 102 14.27 10.65 -4.25
N GLN A 103 13.52 11.30 -3.35
CA GLN A 103 13.90 12.58 -2.77
C GLN A 103 15.10 12.43 -1.82
N ILE A 104 15.06 11.46 -0.91
CA ILE A 104 16.13 11.23 0.08
C ILE A 104 17.39 10.68 -0.58
N ALA A 105 17.26 9.86 -1.62
CA ALA A 105 18.42 9.34 -2.34
C ALA A 105 19.21 10.42 -3.10
N LYS A 106 18.66 11.64 -3.25
CA LYS A 106 19.31 12.80 -3.89
C LYS A 106 19.99 13.73 -2.90
N THR A 107 19.67 13.67 -1.60
CA THR A 107 20.35 14.48 -0.57
C THR A 107 21.73 13.93 -0.27
N ASN A 108 22.64 14.78 0.17
CA ASN A 108 24.01 14.35 0.46
C ASN A 108 24.00 13.64 1.83
N PRO A 109 24.53 12.41 1.96
CA PRO A 109 24.58 11.71 3.25
C PRO A 109 25.35 12.50 4.34
N LEU A 110 26.21 13.45 3.93
CA LEU A 110 26.97 14.32 4.81
C LEU A 110 26.17 15.52 5.37
N ASP A 111 25.01 15.85 4.78
CA ASP A 111 24.16 16.96 5.26
C ASP A 111 23.58 16.68 6.66
N ALA A 112 23.61 15.42 7.11
CA ALA A 112 23.24 15.05 8.47
C ALA A 112 24.22 15.58 9.54
N PHE A 113 25.47 15.87 9.17
CA PHE A 113 26.51 16.36 10.10
C PHE A 113 26.62 17.89 10.15
N THR A 114 25.97 18.61 9.23
CA THR A 114 26.01 20.08 9.16
C THR A 114 24.84 20.76 9.88
N GLN A 115 23.84 19.99 10.34
CA GLN A 115 22.69 20.49 11.10
C GLN A 115 22.81 20.28 12.63
N GLY A 116 24.00 19.91 13.12
CA GLY A 116 24.31 19.74 14.54
C GLY A 116 24.96 20.96 15.17
#